data_AF-A0A3M8G593-F1
#
_entry.id   AF-A0A3M8G593-F1
#
_cell.length_a   1.000
_cell.length_b   1.000
_cell.length_c   1.000
_cell.angle_alpha   90.00
_cell.angle_beta   90.00
_cell.angle_gamma   90.00
#
_symmetry.space_group_name_H-M   'P 1'
#
loop_
_entity.id
_entity.type
_entity.pdbx_description
1 polymer ?
#
loop_
_entity_poly.entity_id
_entity_poly.type
_entity_poly.pdbx_seq_one_letter_code
_entity_poly.pdbx_strand_id
1 'polypeptide(L)'
;MNIEMLYEFFKWCSIFNITILAWWAVWIMAFPGFVYKMHSQWFEMPREQFNLIHYKAITFYKLSIILFNVIPWLVLMKMQL
;
A
#
# COMPACT_ATOMS: atom_id res chain seq x y z
N MET A 1 26.52 4.09 5.54
CA MET A 1 25.40 3.11 5.43
C MET A 1 26.01 1.81 4.92
N ASN A 2 25.88 0.72 5.68
CA ASN A 2 26.33 -0.61 5.24
C ASN A 2 25.14 -1.39 4.66
N ILE A 3 25.42 -2.54 4.04
CA ILE A 3 24.41 -3.39 3.39
C ILE A 3 23.35 -3.86 4.40
N GLU A 4 23.75 -4.15 5.64
CA GLU A 4 22.85 -4.57 6.73
C GLU A 4 21.82 -3.49 7.09
N MET A 5 22.25 -2.24 7.23
CA MET A 5 21.34 -1.12 7.50
C MET A 5 20.33 -0.94 6.35
N LEU A 6 20.78 -1.10 5.12
CA LEU A 6 19.90 -0.98 3.94
C LEU A 6 18.91 -2.15 3.86
N TYR A 7 19.33 -3.36 4.21
CA TYR A 7 18.46 -4.54 4.32
C TYR A 7 17.35 -4.31 5.35
N GLU A 8 17.71 -3.88 6.57
CA GLU A 8 16.75 -3.59 7.63
C GLU A 8 15.78 -2.47 7.23
N PHE A 9 16.30 -1.42 6.59
CA PHE A 9 15.47 -0.33 6.08
C PHE A 9 14.40 -0.83 5.11
N PHE A 10 14.79 -1.53 4.04
CA PHE A 10 13.81 -2.02 3.06
C PHE A 10 12.87 -3.06 3.63
N LYS A 11 13.33 -3.91 4.57
CA LYS A 11 12.48 -4.87 5.30
C LYS A 11 11.34 -4.14 6.02
N TRP A 12 11.66 -3.15 6.85
CA TRP A 12 10.67 -2.41 7.61
C TRP A 12 9.79 -1.53 6.72
N CYS A 13 10.35 -0.92 5.68
CA CYS A 13 9.55 -0.21 4.68
C CYS A 13 8.53 -1.14 3.99
N SER A 14 8.93 -2.36 3.61
CA SER A 14 7.99 -3.35 3.07
C SER A 14 6.88 -3.71 4.06
N ILE A 15 7.23 -4.00 5.32
CA ILE A 15 6.25 -4.36 6.35
C ILE A 15 5.22 -3.25 6.53
N PHE A 16 5.65 -2.02 6.81
CA PHE A 16 4.74 -0.90 7.07
C PHE A 16 3.84 -0.59 5.87
N ASN A 17 4.41 -0.55 4.66
CA ASN A 17 3.60 -0.24 3.48
C ASN A 17 2.58 -1.37 3.18
N ILE A 18 2.95 -2.64 3.36
CA ILE A 18 2.00 -3.76 3.20
C ILE A 18 0.89 -3.69 4.26
N THR A 19 1.21 -3.35 5.51
CA THR A 19 0.21 -3.18 6.57
C THR A 19 -0.77 -2.06 6.22
N ILE A 20 -0.30 -0.91 5.72
CA ILE A 20 -1.16 0.20 5.28
C ILE A 20 -2.05 -0.24 4.11
N LEU A 21 -1.48 -0.92 3.11
CA LEU A 21 -2.24 -1.45 1.97
C LEU A 21 -3.33 -2.43 2.43
N ALA A 22 -3.00 -3.34 3.35
CA ALA A 22 -3.93 -4.32 3.90
C ALA A 22 -5.04 -3.63 4.70
N TRP A 23 -4.70 -2.68 5.57
CA TRP A 23 -5.67 -1.87 6.31
C TRP A 23 -6.63 -1.15 5.36
N TRP A 24 -6.10 -0.47 4.34
CA TRP A 24 -6.90 0.24 3.36
C TRP A 24 -7.84 -0.70 2.60
N ALA A 25 -7.32 -1.83 2.12
CA ALA A 25 -8.08 -2.85 1.40
C ALA A 25 -9.21 -3.44 2.26
N VAL A 26 -8.95 -3.74 3.54
CA VAL A 26 -9.95 -4.24 4.49
C VAL A 26 -11.07 -3.23 4.68
N TRP A 27 -10.76 -1.95 4.90
CA TRP A 27 -11.80 -0.92 5.09
C TRP A 27 -12.70 -0.74 3.87
N ILE A 28 -12.13 -0.75 2.67
CA ILE A 28 -12.89 -0.60 1.43
C ILE A 28 -13.74 -1.83 1.14
N MET A 29 -13.25 -3.04 1.44
CA MET A 29 -14.01 -4.28 1.18
C MET A 29 -15.06 -4.58 2.25
N ALA A 30 -14.73 -4.42 3.53
CA ALA A 30 -15.60 -4.78 4.64
C ALA A 30 -16.63 -3.68 4.97
N PHE A 31 -16.27 -2.41 4.76
CA PHE A 31 -17.11 -1.27 5.15
C PHE A 31 -17.33 -0.25 4.00
N PRO A 32 -17.67 -0.69 2.77
CA PRO A 32 -17.68 0.18 1.60
C PRO A 32 -18.66 1.35 1.70
N GLY A 33 -19.80 1.18 2.38
CA GLY A 33 -20.78 2.25 2.60
C GLY A 33 -20.32 3.29 3.62
N PHE A 34 -19.65 2.87 4.69
CA PHE A 34 -19.10 3.76 5.71
C PHE A 34 -17.99 4.63 5.14
N VAL A 35 -17.03 4.00 4.45
CA VAL A 35 -15.90 4.72 3.85
C VAL A 35 -16.40 5.68 2.76
N TYR A 36 -17.34 5.25 1.91
CA TYR A 36 -17.95 6.15 0.93
C TYR A 36 -18.62 7.36 1.59
N LYS A 37 -19.45 7.16 2.63
CA LYS A 37 -20.14 8.25 3.33
C LYS A 37 -19.15 9.23 3.96
N MET A 38 -18.10 8.74 4.58
CA MET A 38 -17.07 9.56 5.21
C MET A 38 -16.33 10.43 4.18
N HIS A 39 -15.93 9.85 3.04
CA HIS A 39 -15.26 10.60 1.99
C HIS A 39 -16.20 11.56 1.24
N SER A 40 -17.47 11.18 1.04
CA SER A 40 -18.45 12.02 0.35
C SER A 40 -18.81 13.30 1.12
N GLN A 41 -18.56 13.33 2.44
CA GLN A 41 -18.72 14.54 3.24
C GLN A 41 -17.68 15.62 2.92
N TRP A 42 -16.52 15.24 2.40
CA TRP A 42 -15.46 16.18 2.01
C TRP A 42 -15.49 16.49 0.52
N PHE A 43 -15.87 15.52 -0.31
CA PHE A 43 -15.90 15.67 -1.76
C PHE A 43 -17.13 14.99 -2.34
N GLU A 44 -18.03 15.75 -2.96
CA GLU A 44 -19.16 15.18 -3.69
C GLU A 44 -18.66 14.39 -4.90
N MET A 45 -18.97 13.10 -4.93
CA MET A 45 -18.45 12.17 -5.90
C MET A 45 -19.44 11.03 -6.15
N PRO A 46 -19.71 10.66 -7.41
CA PRO A 46 -20.47 9.46 -7.72
C PRO A 46 -19.79 8.20 -7.18
N ARG A 47 -20.58 7.24 -6.70
CA ARG A 47 -20.08 5.98 -6.13
C ARG A 47 -19.19 5.19 -7.08
N GLU A 48 -19.48 5.22 -8.37
CA GLU A 48 -18.65 4.56 -9.39
C GLU A 48 -17.25 5.17 -9.49
N GLN A 49 -17.17 6.51 -9.48
CA GLN A 49 -15.89 7.21 -9.51
C GLN A 49 -15.08 6.94 -8.24
N PHE A 50 -15.75 6.92 -7.08
CA PHE A 50 -15.12 6.55 -5.81
C PHE A 50 -14.49 5.16 -5.87
N ASN A 51 -15.24 4.16 -6.34
CA ASN A 51 -14.75 2.79 -6.48
C ASN A 51 -13.57 2.72 -7.47
N LEU A 52 -13.67 3.43 -8.61
CA LEU A 52 -12.63 3.44 -9.64
C LEU A 52 -11.32 4.03 -9.11
N ILE A 53 -11.38 5.15 -8.39
CA ILE A 53 -10.20 5.79 -7.81
C ILE A 53 -9.55 4.87 -6.79
N HIS A 54 -10.33 4.27 -5.89
CA HIS A 54 -9.81 3.33 -4.90
C HIS A 54 -9.13 2.13 -5.54
N TYR A 55 -9.76 1.52 -6.55
CA TYR A 55 -9.18 0.39 -7.27
C TYR A 55 -7.86 0.76 -7.96
N LYS A 56 -7.82 1.91 -8.65
CA LYS A 56 -6.60 2.42 -9.31
C LYS A 56 -5.51 2.74 -8.29
N ALA A 57 -5.85 3.42 -7.20
CA ALA A 57 -4.90 3.85 -6.19
C ALA A 57 -4.33 2.67 -5.39
N ILE A 58 -5.16 1.69 -5.02
CA ILE A 58 -4.72 0.42 -4.41
C ILE A 58 -3.77 -0.32 -5.35
N THR A 59 -4.11 -0.41 -6.64
CA THR A 59 -3.27 -1.08 -7.65
C THR A 59 -1.92 -0.38 -7.81
N PHE A 60 -1.92 0.94 -7.96
CA PHE A 60 -0.71 1.74 -8.06
C PHE A 60 0.16 1.60 -6.81
N TYR A 61 -0.43 1.78 -5.62
CA TYR A 61 0.30 1.70 -4.36
C TYR A 61 0.88 0.29 -4.15
N LYS A 62 0.11 -0.77 -4.43
CA LYS A 62 0.60 -2.16 -4.40
C LYS A 62 1.82 -2.36 -5.30
N LEU A 63 1.80 -1.85 -6.52
CA LEU A 63 2.94 -1.94 -7.44
C LEU A 63 4.14 -1.15 -6.94
N SER A 64 3.94 0.05 -6.41
CA SER A 64 5.03 0.85 -5.82
C SER A 64 5.71 0.12 -4.65
N ILE A 65 4.94 -0.57 -3.80
CA ILE A 65 5.48 -1.37 -2.70
C ILE A 65 6.36 -2.50 -3.22
N ILE A 66 5.88 -3.22 -4.24
CA ILE A 66 6.62 -4.34 -4.83
C ILE A 66 7.93 -3.84 -5.45
N LEU A 67 7.85 -2.83 -6.32
CA LEU A 67 8.99 -2.35 -7.10
C LEU A 67 10.03 -1.63 -6.24
N PHE A 68 9.61 -0.78 -5.30
CA PHE A 68 10.52 0.10 -4.57
C PHE A 68 10.86 -0.37 -3.16
N ASN A 69 10.19 -1.40 -2.61
CA ASN A 69 10.49 -1.90 -1.27
C ASN A 69 10.77 -3.39 -1.26
N VAL A 70 9.83 -4.23 -1.72
CA VAL A 70 9.95 -5.69 -1.61
C VAL A 70 11.07 -6.22 -2.50
N ILE A 71 11.15 -5.81 -3.77
CA ILE A 71 12.20 -6.27 -4.67
C ILE A 71 13.61 -5.87 -4.15
N PRO A 72 13.88 -4.62 -3.76
CA PRO A 72 15.15 -4.25 -3.13
C PRO A 72 15.49 -5.07 -1.88
N TRP A 73 14.50 -5.29 -0.99
CA TRP A 73 14.70 -6.13 0.19
C TRP A 73 15.09 -7.57 -0.18
N LEU A 74 14.42 -8.19 -1.14
CA LEU A 74 14.72 -9.55 -1.60
C LEU A 74 16.10 -9.67 -2.25
N VAL A 75 16.53 -8.65 -3.00
CA VAL A 75 17.88 -8.60 -3.58
C VAL A 75 18.92 -8.52 -2.47
N LEU A 76 18.74 -7.64 -1.48
CA LEU A 76 19.67 -7.51 -0.35
C LEU A 76 19.73 -8.79 0.49
N MET A 77 18.58 -9.44 0.72
CA MET A 77 18.51 -10.74 1.37
C MET A 77 19.37 -11.78 0.65
N LYS A 78 19.33 -11.78 -0.70
CA LYS A 78 20.13 -12.70 -1.52
C LYS A 78 21.62 -12.38 -1.53
N MET A 79 22.01 -11.13 -1.32
CA MET A 79 23.43 -10.74 -1.24
C MET A 79 24.06 -11.08 0.12
N GLN A 80 23.25 -11.33 1.15
CA GLN A 80 23.72 -11.63 2.51
C GLN A 80 23.75 -13.15 2.83
N LEU A 81 23.10 -13.97 2.00
CA LEU A 81 23.11 -15.44 2.04
C LEU A 81 24.19 -16.00 1.13
#